data_AF-A0A1B9L4V4-F1
#
_entry.id   AF-A0A1B9L4V4-F1
#
_cell.length_a   1.000
_cell.length_b   1.000
_cell.length_c   1.000
_cell.angle_alpha   90.00
_cell.angle_beta   90.00
_cell.angle_gamma   90.00
#
_symmetry.space_group_name_H-M   'P 1'
#
loop_
_entity.id
_entity.type
_entity.pdbx_description
1 polymer ?
#
loop_
_entity_poly.entity_id
_entity_poly.type
_entity_poly.pdbx_seq_one_letter_code
_entity_poly.pdbx_strand_id
1 'polypeptide(L)'
;MNSFKSINELIMNLYLLDQGEWIYANLELWNSDPKHTEFYYIPWDYIQNLNDNEIYLDEEDMEMPFIVQGLNLRGWMLVSSLDYIAQNKSNYGHDDNWFIDEINYYRVNDTFRT
;
A
#
# COMPACT_ATOMS: atom_id res chain seq x y z
N MET A 1 0.12 -13.08 -2.72
CA MET A 1 -0.54 -11.86 -2.21
C MET A 1 -0.57 -11.90 -0.69
N ASN A 2 -0.43 -10.74 -0.04
CA ASN A 2 -0.66 -10.56 1.39
C ASN A 2 -1.63 -9.37 1.61
N SER A 3 -2.35 -9.39 2.72
CA SER A 3 -3.23 -8.30 3.16
C SER A 3 -2.91 -7.91 4.59
N PHE A 4 -2.99 -6.63 4.90
CA PHE A 4 -2.70 -6.06 6.21
C PHE A 4 -3.90 -5.22 6.66
N LYS A 5 -4.41 -5.49 7.86
CA LYS A 5 -5.65 -4.88 8.38
C LYS A 5 -5.43 -3.56 9.09
N SER A 6 -4.18 -3.12 9.20
CA SER A 6 -3.81 -1.85 9.82
C SER A 6 -2.43 -1.38 9.37
N ILE A 7 -2.17 -0.08 9.57
CA ILE A 7 -0.85 0.54 9.35
C ILE A 7 0.23 -0.19 10.16
N ASN A 8 -0.04 -0.53 11.42
CA ASN A 8 0.93 -1.20 12.29
C ASN A 8 1.27 -2.60 11.77
N GLU A 9 0.26 -3.36 11.32
CA GLU A 9 0.48 -4.67 10.71
C GLU A 9 1.31 -4.56 9.43
N LEU A 10 1.02 -3.58 8.57
CA LEU A 10 1.80 -3.32 7.36
C LEU A 10 3.27 -2.99 7.72
N ILE A 11 3.51 -2.01 8.59
CA ILE A 11 4.86 -1.57 9.00
C ILE A 11 5.67 -2.74 9.56
N MET A 12 5.09 -3.55 10.44
CA MET A 12 5.77 -4.70 11.02
C MET A 12 6.21 -5.74 9.98
N ASN A 13 5.59 -5.77 8.81
CA ASN A 13 5.88 -6.75 7.76
C ASN A 13 6.62 -6.17 6.55
N LEU A 14 6.95 -4.86 6.53
CA LEU A 14 7.60 -4.21 5.37
C LEU A 14 8.92 -4.87 4.97
N TYR A 15 9.69 -5.35 5.94
CA TYR A 15 10.98 -6.01 5.71
C TYR A 15 10.86 -7.32 4.91
N LEU A 16 9.67 -7.88 4.77
CA LEU A 16 9.38 -9.09 4.00
C LEU A 16 8.96 -8.79 2.55
N LEU A 17 8.74 -7.52 2.20
CA LEU A 17 8.19 -7.10 0.93
C LEU A 17 9.28 -6.61 -0.02
N ASP A 18 9.08 -6.82 -1.32
CA ASP A 18 9.98 -6.30 -2.34
C ASP A 18 9.87 -4.77 -2.40
N GLN A 19 11.01 -4.10 -2.33
CA GLN A 19 11.12 -2.64 -2.27
C GLN A 19 10.70 -1.95 -3.59
N GLY A 20 10.71 -2.69 -4.71
CA GLY A 20 10.28 -2.21 -6.02
C GLY A 20 8.79 -2.38 -6.31
N GLU A 21 8.05 -3.03 -5.42
CA GLU A 21 6.63 -3.33 -5.60
C GLU A 21 5.72 -2.28 -4.96
N TRP A 22 4.45 -2.30 -5.37
CA TRP A 22 3.43 -1.40 -4.84
C TRP A 22 2.60 -2.05 -3.72
N ILE A 23 2.23 -1.22 -2.75
CA ILE A 23 1.10 -1.46 -1.86
C ILE A 23 -0.14 -0.85 -2.49
N TYR A 24 -1.25 -1.56 -2.41
CA TYR A 24 -2.56 -1.14 -2.91
C TYR A 24 -3.52 -0.91 -1.73
N ALA A 25 -4.39 0.09 -1.87
CA ALA A 25 -5.41 0.40 -0.87
C ALA A 25 -6.63 1.04 -1.53
N ASN A 26 -7.77 1.01 -0.84
CA ASN A 26 -8.91 1.82 -1.21
C ASN A 26 -8.63 3.28 -0.83
N LEU A 27 -8.46 4.15 -1.83
CA LEU A 27 -8.09 5.55 -1.59
C LEU A 27 -9.21 6.39 -0.99
N GLU A 28 -10.48 6.05 -1.26
CA GLU A 28 -11.61 6.73 -0.63
C GLU A 28 -11.64 6.44 0.88
N LEU A 29 -11.39 5.18 1.24
CA LEU A 29 -11.26 4.77 2.64
C LEU A 29 -10.03 5.40 3.29
N TRP A 30 -8.87 5.41 2.61
CA TRP A 30 -7.67 6.08 3.11
C TRP A 30 -7.91 7.57 3.42
N ASN A 31 -8.61 8.28 2.52
CA ASN A 31 -8.86 9.70 2.67
C ASN A 31 -9.87 10.03 3.79
N SER A 32 -10.79 9.11 4.11
CA SER A 32 -11.85 9.33 5.11
C SER A 32 -11.54 8.71 6.47
N ASP A 33 -10.89 7.54 6.51
CA ASP A 33 -10.53 6.79 7.70
C ASP A 33 -9.21 5.98 7.51
N PRO A 34 -8.05 6.66 7.48
CA PRO A 34 -6.76 6.04 7.22
C PRO A 34 -6.36 4.98 8.26
N LYS A 35 -6.87 5.07 9.50
CA LYS A 35 -6.52 4.14 10.58
C LYS A 35 -7.18 2.77 10.43
N HIS A 36 -8.30 2.69 9.71
CA HIS A 36 -9.04 1.46 9.45
C HIS A 36 -8.93 1.02 7.98
N THR A 37 -8.03 1.65 7.22
CA THR A 37 -7.75 1.24 5.84
C THR A 37 -6.98 -0.08 5.83
N GLU A 38 -7.44 -1.00 4.99
CA GLU A 38 -6.74 -2.25 4.70
C GLU A 38 -5.77 -2.06 3.51
N PHE A 39 -4.64 -2.77 3.57
CA PHE A 39 -3.58 -2.67 2.58
C PHE A 39 -3.31 -4.03 1.95
N TYR A 40 -2.98 -4.03 0.67
CA TYR A 40 -2.81 -5.23 -0.14
C TYR A 40 -1.44 -5.18 -0.82
N TYR A 41 -0.64 -6.21 -0.61
CA TYR A 41 0.59 -6.44 -1.35
C TYR A 41 0.34 -7.52 -2.39
N ILE A 42 0.33 -7.11 -3.66
CA ILE A 42 0.02 -7.95 -4.81
C ILE A 42 1.27 -7.93 -5.72
N PRO A 43 2.26 -8.82 -5.47
CA PRO A 43 3.47 -8.83 -6.27
C PRO A 43 3.18 -9.20 -7.72
N TRP A 44 3.96 -8.67 -8.66
CA TRP A 44 3.84 -8.95 -10.08
C TRP A 44 3.93 -10.46 -10.36
N ASP A 45 4.91 -11.13 -9.76
CA ASP A 45 5.08 -12.58 -9.88
C ASP A 45 3.83 -13.36 -9.43
N TYR A 46 3.06 -12.84 -8.48
CA TYR A 46 1.80 -13.47 -8.08
C TYR A 46 0.76 -13.36 -9.19
N ILE A 47 0.61 -12.19 -9.83
CA ILE A 47 -0.33 -11.98 -10.94
C ILE A 47 0.04 -12.88 -12.13
N GLN A 48 1.32 -12.97 -12.47
CA GLN A 48 1.80 -13.79 -13.60
C GLN A 48 1.59 -15.30 -13.42
N ASN A 49 1.31 -15.75 -12.19
CA ASN A 49 1.00 -17.16 -11.90
C ASN A 49 -0.51 -17.45 -11.88
N LEU A 50 -1.36 -16.44 -12.08
CA LEU A 50 -2.81 -16.62 -12.17
C LEU A 50 -3.23 -17.03 -13.58
N ASN A 51 -4.35 -17.74 -13.69
CA ASN A 51 -4.97 -18.00 -14.98
C ASN A 51 -5.70 -16.74 -15.50
N ASP A 52 -5.89 -16.62 -16.81
CA ASP A 52 -6.60 -15.48 -17.42
C ASP A 52 -8.01 -15.24 -16.84
N ASN A 53 -8.69 -16.30 -16.40
CA ASN A 53 -10.02 -16.20 -15.77
C ASN A 53 -9.97 -15.83 -14.28
N GLU A 54 -8.77 -15.64 -13.71
CA GLU A 54 -8.50 -15.18 -12.35
C GLU A 54 -7.95 -13.74 -12.34
N ILE A 55 -7.85 -13.09 -13.51
CA ILE A 55 -7.37 -11.72 -13.69
C ILE A 55 -8.47 -10.84 -14.29
N TYR A 56 -8.61 -9.62 -13.78
CA TYR A 56 -9.37 -8.55 -14.42
C TYR A 56 -8.46 -7.35 -14.70
N LEU A 57 -8.86 -6.50 -15.64
CA LEU A 57 -8.24 -5.19 -15.82
C LEU A 57 -8.97 -4.17 -14.97
N ASP A 58 -8.22 -3.43 -14.15
CA ASP A 58 -8.79 -2.34 -13.37
C ASP A 58 -9.04 -1.08 -14.24
N GLU A 59 -9.40 0.05 -13.61
CA GLU A 59 -9.69 1.29 -14.36
C GLU A 59 -8.46 1.92 -15.01
N GLU A 60 -7.26 1.47 -14.66
CA GLU A 60 -5.99 1.93 -15.22
C GLU A 60 -5.41 0.91 -16.24
N ASP A 61 -6.25 -0.02 -16.70
CA ASP A 61 -5.86 -1.15 -17.57
C ASP A 61 -4.76 -2.03 -16.97
N MET A 62 -4.63 -2.06 -15.63
CA MET A 62 -3.67 -2.92 -14.93
C MET A 62 -4.27 -4.28 -14.58
N GLU A 63 -3.48 -5.34 -14.79
CA GLU A 63 -3.86 -6.70 -14.41
C GLU A 63 -3.95 -6.84 -12.89
N MET A 64 -5.13 -7.23 -12.40
CA MET A 64 -5.41 -7.39 -10.98
C MET A 64 -6.13 -8.73 -10.72
N PRO A 65 -5.91 -9.38 -9.57
CA PRO A 65 -6.59 -10.63 -9.23
C PRO A 65 -8.11 -10.45 -9.03
N PHE A 66 -8.95 -11.30 -9.62
CA PHE A 66 -10.41 -11.23 -9.45
C PHE A 66 -10.89 -11.25 -7.98
N ILE A 67 -10.13 -11.89 -7.09
CA ILE A 67 -10.41 -11.94 -5.64
C ILE A 67 -10.49 -10.55 -5.02
N VAL A 68 -9.79 -9.55 -5.57
CA VAL A 68 -9.84 -8.16 -5.07
C VAL A 68 -10.80 -7.28 -5.87
N GLN A 69 -11.51 -7.84 -6.85
CA GLN A 69 -12.50 -7.12 -7.65
C GLN A 69 -13.68 -6.71 -6.75
N GLY A 70 -13.86 -5.40 -6.56
CA GLY A 70 -14.87 -4.82 -5.67
C GLY A 70 -14.30 -4.17 -4.40
N LEU A 71 -13.01 -4.33 -4.12
CA LEU A 71 -12.34 -3.61 -3.02
C LEU A 71 -11.95 -2.17 -3.37
N ASN A 72 -12.12 -1.78 -4.65
CA ASN A 72 -11.75 -0.47 -5.19
C ASN A 72 -10.28 -0.10 -4.89
N LEU A 73 -9.36 -1.05 -5.12
CA LEU A 73 -7.94 -0.86 -4.88
C LEU A 73 -7.30 -0.01 -5.97
N ARG A 74 -6.40 0.88 -5.57
CA ARG A 74 -5.48 1.62 -6.44
C ARG A 74 -4.08 1.58 -5.87
N GLY A 75 -3.08 1.88 -6.70
CA GLY A 75 -1.69 2.06 -6.27
C GLY A 75 -1.62 3.08 -5.12
N TRP A 76 -1.20 2.62 -3.95
CA TRP A 76 -1.14 3.47 -2.76
C TRP A 76 0.26 4.04 -2.55
N MET A 77 1.28 3.18 -2.48
CA MET A 77 2.66 3.62 -2.29
C MET A 77 3.64 2.53 -2.70
N LEU A 78 4.81 2.91 -3.21
CA LEU A 78 5.94 1.98 -3.33
C LEU A 78 6.43 1.52 -1.96
N VAL A 79 6.76 0.24 -1.85
CA VAL A 79 7.28 -0.35 -0.61
C VAL A 79 8.53 0.38 -0.11
N SER A 80 9.45 0.76 -1.00
CA SER A 80 10.64 1.55 -0.64
C SER A 80 10.34 2.91 -0.03
N SER A 81 9.41 3.67 -0.62
CA SER A 81 9.00 4.97 -0.08
C SER A 81 8.31 4.83 1.28
N LEU A 82 7.50 3.78 1.42
CA LEU A 82 6.80 3.45 2.65
C LEU A 82 7.76 3.04 3.77
N ASP A 83 8.75 2.20 3.44
CA ASP A 83 9.79 1.75 4.37
C ASP A 83 10.61 2.92 4.90
N TYR A 84 10.98 3.87 4.04
CA TYR A 84 11.66 5.10 4.46
C TYR A 84 10.87 5.88 5.53
N ILE A 85 9.58 6.11 5.30
CA ILE A 85 8.72 6.84 6.26
C ILE A 85 8.53 6.03 7.55
N ALA A 86 8.38 4.70 7.45
CA ALA A 86 8.22 3.81 8.59
C ALA A 86 9.47 3.75 9.49
N GLN A 87 10.66 3.78 8.88
CA GLN A 87 11.92 3.88 9.62
C GLN A 87 12.01 5.19 10.39
N ASN A 88 11.64 6.32 9.79
CA ASN A 88 11.58 7.60 10.50
C ASN A 88 10.59 7.58 11.66
N LYS A 89 9.40 6.99 11.47
CA LYS A 89 8.43 6.79 12.56
C LYS A 89 9.05 6.06 13.74
N SER A 90 9.75 4.97 13.47
CA SER A 90 10.36 4.10 14.48
C SER A 90 11.55 4.76 15.18
N ASN A 91 12.44 5.42 14.43
CA ASN A 91 13.66 6.04 14.94
C ASN A 91 13.39 7.24 15.85
N TYR A 92 12.33 8.00 15.56
CA TYR A 92 11.99 9.22 16.29
C TYR A 92 10.77 9.07 17.22
N GLY A 93 10.20 7.86 17.31
CA GLY A 93 9.07 7.56 18.20
C GLY A 93 7.77 8.28 17.83
N HIS A 94 7.52 8.48 16.54
CA HIS A 94 6.32 9.15 16.05
C HIS A 94 5.07 8.26 16.13
N ASP A 95 3.91 8.90 16.27
CA ASP A 95 2.61 8.23 16.32
C ASP A 95 2.06 7.96 14.91
N ASP A 96 0.89 7.31 14.86
CA ASP A 96 0.25 6.96 13.59
C ASP A 96 -0.30 8.19 12.86
N ASN A 97 -0.61 9.28 13.57
CA ASN A 97 -1.07 10.52 12.93
C ASN A 97 0.06 11.18 12.14
N TRP A 98 1.25 11.28 12.73
CA TRP A 98 2.44 11.77 12.02
C TRP A 98 2.74 10.93 10.79
N PHE A 99 2.63 9.59 10.90
CA PHE A 99 2.84 8.70 9.77
C PHE A 99 1.82 8.97 8.65
N ILE A 100 0.54 9.09 8.98
CA ILE A 100 -0.51 9.43 8.01
C ILE A 100 -0.22 10.77 7.33
N ASP A 101 0.20 11.78 8.10
CA ASP A 101 0.53 13.11 7.57
C ASP A 101 1.70 13.07 6.59
N GLU A 102 2.75 12.29 6.87
CA GLU A 102 3.89 12.12 5.98
C GLU A 102 3.53 11.36 4.70
N ILE A 103 2.72 10.31 4.80
CA ILE A 103 2.20 9.60 3.63
C ILE A 103 1.39 10.56 2.75
N ASN A 104 0.48 11.33 3.36
CA ASN A 104 -0.36 12.27 2.63
C ASN A 104 0.47 13.38 1.99
N TYR A 105 1.50 13.88 2.68
CA TYR A 105 2.41 14.85 2.10
C TYR A 105 3.15 14.27 0.90
N TYR A 106 3.76 13.09 1.05
CA TYR A 106 4.50 12.44 -0.04
C TYR A 106 3.60 12.21 -1.25
N ARG A 107 2.38 11.68 -1.05
CA ARG A 107 1.42 11.42 -2.14
C ARG A 107 1.02 12.67 -2.92
N VAL A 108 1.04 13.86 -2.30
CA VAL A 108 0.71 15.13 -2.95
C VAL A 108 1.93 15.79 -3.61
N ASN A 109 3.12 15.64 -3.02
CA ASN A 109 4.30 16.43 -3.37
C ASN A 109 5.42 15.60 -4.04
N ASP A 110 5.26 14.28 -4.09
CA ASP A 110 6.26 13.33 -4.58
C ASP A 110 7.65 13.53 -3.94
N THR A 111 7.66 13.87 -2.65
CA THR A 111 8.88 14.17 -1.90
C THR A 111 8.67 13.99 -0.40
N PHE A 112 9.73 13.69 0.34
CA PHE A 112 9.70 13.51 1.80
C PHE A 112 9.87 14.85 2.52
N ARG A 113 9.24 15.05 3.68
CA ARG A 113 9.63 16.13 4.60
C ARG A 113 10.78 15.62 5.45
N THR A 114 11.94 16.25 5.28
CA THR A 114 13.13 16.03 6.11
C THR A 114 12.90 16.35 7.57
#